data_AF-A0A3R7M1T9-F1
#
_entry.id   AF-A0A3R7M1T9-F1
#
_cell.length_a   1.000
_cell.length_b   1.000
_cell.length_c   1.000
_cell.angle_alpha   90.00
_cell.angle_beta   90.00
_cell.angle_gamma   90.00
#
_symmetry.space_group_name_H-M   'P 1'
#
loop_
_entity.id
_entity.type
_entity.pdbx_description
1 polymer ?
#
loop_
_entity_poly.entity_id
_entity_poly.type
_entity_poly.pdbx_seq_one_letter_code
_entity_poly.pdbx_strand_id
1 'polypeptide(L)'
;MEDTADVKESLIQPNGHIHPILASLILTGRATPYLHNGIIYEGTEDTMSRPKTGVLRRAEVGHLVCQRSETKFPVAVGSRLKTPTLPIWVVRSDDSYGVLFNPNRELLRDYHAENRFDLYYYSSSNNHNKSTIVTIDTRNASTNDDYNTPVLENIIHTK
;
A
#
# COMPACT_ATOMS: atom_id res chain seq x y z
N MET A 1 23.72 26.33 3.82
CA MET A 1 22.68 26.23 4.86
C MET A 1 21.40 26.61 4.16
N GLU A 2 20.80 25.63 3.49
CA GLU A 2 19.66 25.85 2.60
C GLU A 2 18.43 25.54 3.43
N ASP A 3 17.79 26.60 3.93
CA ASP A 3 16.42 26.54 4.44
C ASP A 3 15.56 26.05 3.27
N THR A 4 15.35 24.74 3.18
CA THR A 4 14.26 24.21 2.39
C THR A 4 12.99 24.66 3.10
N ALA A 5 12.51 25.84 2.72
CA ALA A 5 11.19 26.31 3.07
C ALA A 5 10.25 25.12 2.90
N ASP A 6 9.58 24.76 3.99
CA ASP A 6 8.54 23.75 4.04
C ASP A 6 7.46 24.20 3.04
N VAL A 7 7.60 23.74 1.79
CA VAL A 7 6.63 24.00 0.74
C VAL A 7 5.36 23.36 1.28
N LYS A 8 4.38 24.20 1.64
CA LYS A 8 3.05 23.73 2.05
C LYS A 8 2.40 23.07 0.86
N GLU A 9 2.74 21.81 0.62
CA GLU A 9 2.09 20.99 -0.37
C GLU A 9 0.66 20.73 0.10
N SER A 10 -0.30 21.11 -0.74
CA SER A 10 -1.71 20.85 -0.46
C SER A 10 -1.95 19.34 -0.43
N LEU A 11 -2.64 18.86 0.61
CA LEU A 11 -3.05 17.46 0.72
C LEU A 11 -4.01 17.02 -0.39
N ILE A 12 -4.67 17.98 -1.04
CA ILE A 12 -5.53 17.78 -2.20
C ILE A 12 -5.03 18.72 -3.29
N GLN A 13 -4.59 18.16 -4.41
CA GLN A 13 -4.11 18.92 -5.54
C GLN A 13 -5.28 19.51 -6.35
N PRO A 14 -5.08 20.61 -7.11
CA PRO A 14 -6.15 21.24 -7.89
C PRO A 14 -6.82 20.35 -8.94
N ASN A 15 -6.13 19.29 -9.39
CA ASN A 15 -6.66 18.26 -10.29
C ASN A 15 -7.55 17.22 -9.55
N GLY A 16 -7.76 17.37 -8.25
CA GLY A 16 -8.52 16.44 -7.40
C GLY A 16 -7.72 15.23 -6.90
N HIS A 17 -6.43 15.10 -7.25
CA HIS A 17 -5.58 14.03 -6.75
C HIS A 17 -5.27 14.26 -5.27
N ILE A 18 -5.30 13.18 -4.49
CA ILE A 18 -4.93 13.26 -3.07
C ILE A 18 -3.46 12.94 -2.87
N HIS A 19 -2.81 13.74 -2.04
CA HIS A 19 -1.43 13.49 -1.63
C HIS A 19 -1.35 12.20 -0.80
N PRO A 20 -0.30 11.36 -0.92
CA PRO A 20 -0.20 10.10 -0.18
C PRO A 20 -0.27 10.25 1.34
N ILE A 21 0.18 11.40 1.86
CA ILE A 21 0.07 11.75 3.28
C ILE A 21 -1.39 11.81 3.73
N LEU A 22 -2.31 12.26 2.87
CA LEU A 22 -3.74 12.27 3.18
C LEU A 22 -4.29 10.85 3.29
N ALA A 23 -3.87 9.93 2.42
CA ALA A 23 -4.23 8.52 2.51
C ALA A 23 -3.72 7.89 3.82
N SER A 24 -2.47 8.16 4.21
CA SER A 24 -1.91 7.73 5.50
C SER A 24 -2.72 8.28 6.68
N LEU A 25 -3.11 9.56 6.63
CA LEU A 25 -3.91 10.20 7.67
C LEU A 25 -5.26 9.51 7.82
N ILE A 26 -5.96 9.23 6.72
CA ILE A 26 -7.27 8.56 6.73
C ILE A 26 -7.15 7.13 7.25
N LEU A 27 -6.14 6.37 6.79
CA LEU A 27 -6.00 4.95 7.12
C LEU A 27 -5.44 4.68 8.51
N THR A 28 -4.59 5.57 9.03
CA THR A 28 -3.83 5.32 10.26
C THR A 28 -4.08 6.35 11.37
N GLY A 29 -4.79 7.44 11.05
CA GLY A 29 -4.96 8.59 11.93
C GLY A 29 -3.70 9.47 12.04
N ARG A 30 -2.71 9.29 11.15
CA ARG A 30 -1.43 10.03 11.18
C ARG A 30 -1.03 10.54 9.79
N ALA A 31 -0.78 11.83 9.70
CA ALA A 31 -0.21 12.46 8.51
C ALA A 31 1.29 12.17 8.44
N THR A 32 1.66 11.00 7.90
CA THR A 32 3.06 10.60 7.70
C THR A 32 3.28 10.17 6.24
N PRO A 33 4.41 10.57 5.61
CA PRO A 33 4.81 10.03 4.32
C PRO A 33 5.43 8.63 4.44
N TYR A 34 5.71 8.17 5.66
CA TYR A 34 6.44 6.93 5.91
C TYR A 34 5.48 5.75 6.08
N LEU A 35 5.47 4.85 5.10
CA LEU A 35 4.62 3.65 5.11
C LEU A 35 5.29 2.42 5.75
N HIS A 36 6.53 2.54 6.21
CA HIS A 36 7.26 1.46 6.88
C HIS A 36 6.72 1.20 8.31
N ASN A 37 7.15 0.08 8.91
CA ASN A 37 6.81 -0.23 10.29
C ASN A 37 7.65 0.60 11.27
N GLY A 38 7.02 1.09 12.33
CA GLY A 38 7.71 1.64 13.50
C GLY A 38 8.43 2.95 13.23
N ILE A 39 9.48 3.22 13.99
CA ILE A 39 10.31 4.41 13.86
C ILE A 39 11.66 3.96 13.29
N ILE A 40 12.11 4.61 12.23
CA ILE A 40 13.45 4.42 11.66
C ILE A 40 14.25 5.68 11.93
N TYR A 41 15.48 5.52 12.41
CA TYR A 41 16.41 6.62 12.58
C TYR A 41 17.34 6.63 11.37
N GLU A 42 17.31 7.70 10.59
CA GLU A 42 18.20 7.87 9.45
C GLU A 42 19.14 9.03 9.75
N GLY A 43 20.44 8.73 9.81
CA GLY A 43 21.54 9.66 10.01
C GLY A 43 22.86 8.90 9.88
N THR A 44 23.87 9.54 9.32
CA THR A 44 25.26 9.06 9.42
C THR A 44 25.82 9.42 10.79
N GLU A 45 26.93 8.79 11.22
CA GLU A 45 27.54 9.02 12.54
C GLU A 45 27.77 10.51 12.88
N ASP A 46 27.83 11.38 11.87
CA ASP A 46 28.07 12.83 11.97
C ASP A 46 26.82 13.72 11.91
N THR A 47 25.62 13.15 11.75
CA THR A 47 24.36 13.92 11.70
C THR A 47 23.34 13.42 12.73
N MET A 48 22.74 14.36 13.47
CA MET A 48 21.66 14.07 14.41
C MET A 48 20.53 13.30 13.70
N SER A 49 20.42 12.00 13.97
CA SER A 49 19.46 11.13 13.28
C SER A 49 18.04 11.55 13.62
N ARG A 50 17.31 12.09 12.64
CA ARG A 50 15.91 12.48 12.84
C ARG A 50 15.02 11.24 12.77
N PRO A 51 14.11 11.02 13.73
CA PRO A 51 13.21 9.87 13.70
C PRO A 51 12.18 10.01 12.58
N LYS A 52 12.18 9.06 11.64
CA LYS A 52 11.13 8.87 10.65
C LYS A 52 10.07 7.94 11.25
N THR A 53 8.92 8.52 11.61
CA THR A 53 7.83 7.76 12.24
C THR A 53 6.89 7.22 11.18
N GLY A 54 6.94 5.91 10.97
CA GLY A 54 6.01 5.17 10.13
C GLY A 54 4.79 4.67 10.91
N VAL A 55 4.25 3.54 10.48
CA VAL A 55 3.03 2.95 11.03
C VAL A 55 3.33 2.19 12.31
N LEU A 56 2.71 2.59 13.42
CA LEU A 56 3.01 2.06 14.75
C LEU A 56 2.26 0.79 15.13
N ARG A 57 1.08 0.55 14.54
CA ARG A 57 0.22 -0.60 14.84
C ARG A 57 -0.31 -1.21 13.55
N ARG A 58 -0.68 -2.49 13.60
CA ARG A 58 -1.37 -3.15 12.48
C ARG A 58 -2.66 -2.37 12.15
N ALA A 59 -2.85 -2.02 10.89
CA ALA A 59 -4.01 -1.25 10.45
C ALA A 59 -5.23 -2.15 10.27
N GLU A 60 -6.43 -1.58 10.42
CA GLU A 60 -7.67 -2.31 10.12
C GLU A 60 -7.91 -2.44 8.63
N VAL A 61 -7.59 -1.39 7.87
CA VAL A 61 -7.61 -1.36 6.41
C VAL A 61 -6.17 -1.22 5.92
N GLY A 62 -5.79 -2.04 4.95
CA GLY A 62 -4.45 -2.06 4.39
C GLY A 62 -4.21 -0.94 3.39
N HIS A 63 -2.94 -0.71 3.06
CA HIS A 63 -2.53 0.19 2.00
C HIS A 63 -1.55 -0.54 1.10
N LEU A 64 -1.86 -0.64 -0.18
CA LEU A 64 -0.99 -1.19 -1.21
C LEU A 64 -0.62 -0.08 -2.17
N VAL A 65 0.67 0.02 -2.51
CA VAL A 65 1.17 1.01 -3.46
C VAL A 65 1.71 0.27 -4.67
N CYS A 66 1.02 0.46 -5.79
CA CYS A 66 1.36 0.03 -7.12
C CYS A 66 1.99 1.20 -7.85
N GLN A 67 3.27 1.11 -8.16
CA GLN A 67 3.96 2.14 -8.93
C GLN A 67 4.49 1.49 -10.20
N ARG A 68 4.00 1.94 -11.36
CA ARG A 68 4.42 1.40 -12.66
C ARG A 68 5.76 1.95 -13.12
N SER A 69 6.13 3.13 -12.61
CA SER A 69 7.42 3.75 -12.91
C SER A 69 8.54 3.03 -12.15
N GLU A 70 9.57 2.59 -12.89
CA GLU A 70 10.86 2.10 -12.37
C GLU A 70 11.65 3.23 -11.67
N THR A 71 11.08 3.81 -10.62
CA THR A 71 11.84 4.75 -9.79
C THR A 71 12.93 4.00 -9.05
N LYS A 72 14.11 4.63 -8.90
CA LYS A 72 15.28 4.06 -8.22
C LYS A 72 15.00 3.58 -6.79
N PHE A 73 13.89 3.99 -6.18
CA PHE A 73 13.53 3.67 -4.81
C PHE A 73 12.06 3.25 -4.73
N PRO A 74 11.77 1.92 -4.72
CA PRO A 74 10.40 1.45 -4.55
C PRO A 74 9.85 1.90 -3.19
N VAL A 75 8.56 2.26 -3.16
CA VAL A 75 7.88 2.66 -1.93
C VAL A 75 7.83 1.47 -0.96
N ALA A 76 8.61 1.54 0.11
CA ALA A 76 8.67 0.50 1.14
C ALA A 76 7.42 0.57 2.03
N VAL A 77 6.40 -0.22 1.69
CA VAL A 77 5.21 -0.41 2.53
C VAL A 77 5.47 -1.52 3.56
N GLY A 78 5.30 -1.21 4.84
CA GLY A 78 5.50 -2.14 5.95
C GLY A 78 4.37 -3.15 6.11
N SER A 79 4.67 -4.28 6.77
CA SER A 79 3.70 -5.36 7.01
C SER A 79 2.45 -4.90 7.77
N ARG A 80 2.54 -3.88 8.63
CA ARG A 80 1.38 -3.33 9.36
C ARG A 80 0.30 -2.73 8.44
N LEU A 81 0.64 -2.42 7.19
CA LEU A 81 -0.29 -1.98 6.15
C LEU A 81 -0.58 -3.09 5.13
N LYS A 82 0.35 -4.01 4.87
CA LYS A 82 0.16 -5.10 3.91
C LYS A 82 -0.72 -6.22 4.45
N THR A 83 -0.65 -6.50 5.74
CA THR A 83 -1.48 -7.49 6.44
C THR A 83 -2.45 -6.80 7.39
N PRO A 84 -3.52 -6.16 6.90
CA PRO A 84 -4.52 -5.54 7.75
C PRO A 84 -5.29 -6.56 8.60
N THR A 85 -6.11 -6.11 9.55
CA THR A 85 -6.99 -7.01 10.33
C THR A 85 -8.30 -7.33 9.63
N LEU A 86 -8.74 -6.48 8.70
CA LEU A 86 -9.85 -6.77 7.78
C LEU A 86 -9.26 -7.06 6.40
N PRO A 87 -9.87 -7.95 5.60
CA PRO A 87 -9.44 -8.23 4.24
C PRO A 87 -9.86 -7.10 3.28
N ILE A 88 -9.42 -5.88 3.56
CA ILE A 88 -9.72 -4.66 2.83
C ILE A 88 -8.42 -3.88 2.68
N TRP A 89 -8.11 -3.47 1.45
CA TRP A 89 -6.94 -2.67 1.13
C TRP A 89 -7.36 -1.49 0.26
N VAL A 90 -6.88 -0.30 0.61
CA VAL A 90 -6.81 0.81 -0.34
C VAL A 90 -5.59 0.56 -1.22
N VAL A 91 -5.79 0.57 -2.53
CA VAL A 91 -4.73 0.36 -3.53
C VAL A 91 -4.50 1.70 -4.21
N ARG A 92 -3.28 2.24 -4.11
CA ARG A 92 -2.84 3.36 -4.91
C ARG A 92 -2.15 2.82 -6.16
N SER A 93 -2.61 3.21 -7.34
CA SER A 93 -1.94 2.94 -8.62
C SER A 93 -1.58 4.25 -9.29
N ASP A 94 -0.29 4.59 -9.25
CA ASP A 94 0.23 5.90 -9.66
C ASP A 94 -0.53 7.05 -8.96
N ASP A 95 -1.42 7.74 -9.67
CA ASP A 95 -2.24 8.85 -9.15
C ASP A 95 -3.71 8.49 -8.88
N SER A 96 -4.09 7.24 -9.14
CA SER A 96 -5.45 6.75 -8.91
C SER A 96 -5.54 5.89 -7.66
N TYR A 97 -6.72 5.83 -7.07
CA TYR A 97 -7.00 4.97 -5.93
C TYR A 97 -8.09 3.95 -6.29
N GLY A 98 -8.02 2.80 -5.64
CA GLY A 98 -9.01 1.75 -5.70
C GLY A 98 -9.13 1.05 -4.36
N VAL A 99 -10.11 0.17 -4.27
CA VAL A 99 -10.34 -0.68 -3.09
C VAL A 99 -10.32 -2.12 -3.53
N LEU A 100 -9.52 -2.92 -2.85
CA LEU A 100 -9.44 -4.37 -2.98
C LEU A 100 -9.99 -5.00 -1.70
N PHE A 101 -10.89 -5.97 -1.79
CA PHE A 101 -11.42 -6.61 -0.58
C PHE A 101 -11.94 -8.03 -0.78
N ASN A 102 -12.07 -8.77 0.31
CA ASN A 102 -12.82 -10.03 0.37
C ASN A 102 -14.03 -9.87 1.32
N PRO A 103 -15.24 -10.34 0.96
CA PRO A 103 -16.40 -10.34 1.86
C PRO A 103 -16.24 -11.24 3.11
N ASN A 104 -15.44 -12.30 3.02
CA ASN A 104 -15.12 -13.19 4.13
C ASN A 104 -14.14 -12.51 5.10
N ARG A 105 -14.67 -11.94 6.19
CA ARG A 105 -13.89 -11.26 7.23
C ARG A 105 -12.84 -12.14 7.91
N GLU A 106 -13.04 -13.46 7.93
CA GLU A 106 -12.11 -14.40 8.56
C GLU A 106 -10.98 -14.85 7.63
N LEU A 107 -10.92 -14.33 6.40
CA LEU A 107 -9.90 -14.70 5.41
C LEU A 107 -8.47 -14.64 5.98
N LEU A 108 -8.14 -13.58 6.73
CA LEU A 108 -6.79 -13.34 7.28
C LEU A 108 -6.54 -14.00 8.65
N ARG A 109 -7.46 -14.85 9.09
CA ARG A 109 -7.43 -15.54 10.39
C ARG A 109 -7.49 -17.06 10.22
N ASP A 110 -8.08 -17.53 9.13
CA ASP A 110 -8.21 -18.94 8.81
C ASP A 110 -7.20 -19.33 7.74
N TYR A 111 -6.15 -20.06 8.14
CA TYR A 111 -5.09 -20.53 7.25
C TYR A 111 -5.62 -21.40 6.09
N HIS A 112 -6.77 -22.06 6.27
CA HIS A 112 -7.37 -22.83 5.19
C HIS A 112 -7.95 -21.91 4.11
N ALA A 113 -8.55 -20.79 4.51
CA ALA A 113 -9.10 -19.78 3.61
C ALA A 113 -8.00 -19.01 2.85
N GLU A 114 -6.79 -18.92 3.42
CA GLU A 114 -5.63 -18.25 2.80
C GLU A 114 -5.02 -19.02 1.60
N ASN A 115 -5.42 -20.29 1.39
CA ASN A 115 -4.88 -21.11 0.30
C ASN A 115 -5.40 -20.69 -1.09
N ARG A 116 -6.68 -20.34 -1.19
CA ARG A 116 -7.31 -19.87 -2.42
C ARG A 116 -8.54 -19.03 -2.11
N PHE A 117 -8.57 -17.80 -2.61
CA PHE A 117 -9.65 -16.87 -2.36
C PHE A 117 -9.77 -15.81 -3.45
N ASP A 118 -10.95 -15.22 -3.57
CA ASP A 118 -11.21 -14.14 -4.52
C ASP A 118 -11.10 -12.77 -3.84
N LEU A 119 -10.53 -11.80 -4.53
CA LEU A 119 -10.53 -10.40 -4.15
C LEU A 119 -11.30 -9.59 -5.17
N TYR A 120 -12.20 -8.74 -4.68
CA TYR A 120 -12.96 -7.80 -5.48
C TYR A 120 -12.20 -6.48 -5.56
N TYR A 121 -11.91 -6.02 -6.76
CA TYR A 121 -11.23 -4.77 -7.02
C TYR A 121 -12.16 -3.75 -7.68
N TYR A 122 -12.25 -2.57 -7.08
CA TYR A 122 -12.95 -1.41 -7.60
C TYR A 122 -11.97 -0.25 -7.76
N SER A 123 -11.83 0.28 -8.99
CA SER A 123 -10.94 1.39 -9.30
C SER A 123 -11.72 2.69 -9.50
N SER A 124 -11.11 3.82 -9.16
CA SER A 124 -11.63 5.15 -9.48
C SER A 124 -11.40 5.57 -10.95
N SER A 125 -10.73 4.75 -11.77
CA SER A 125 -10.45 5.09 -13.16
C SER A 125 -11.72 5.01 -14.02
N ASN A 126 -12.04 6.10 -14.72
CA ASN A 126 -13.27 6.31 -15.50
C ASN A 126 -13.55 5.31 -16.63
N ASN A 127 -12.65 4.35 -16.88
CA ASN A 127 -12.72 3.55 -18.08
C ASN A 127 -13.54 2.26 -17.96
N HIS A 128 -13.82 1.71 -16.75
CA HIS A 128 -14.72 0.56 -16.62
C HIS A 128 -15.39 0.50 -15.23
N ASN A 129 -16.72 0.70 -15.17
CA ASN A 129 -17.57 0.39 -13.99
C ASN A 129 -17.65 -1.12 -13.65
N LYS A 130 -16.69 -1.92 -14.10
CA LYS A 130 -16.70 -3.37 -13.97
C LYS A 130 -15.78 -3.74 -12.80
N SER A 131 -16.36 -4.31 -11.75
CA SER A 131 -15.59 -4.95 -10.69
C SER A 131 -14.71 -6.04 -11.30
N THR A 132 -13.40 -5.98 -11.04
CA THR A 132 -12.49 -7.06 -11.38
C THR A 132 -12.42 -8.03 -10.21
N ILE A 133 -12.57 -9.32 -10.48
CA ILE A 133 -12.33 -10.36 -9.47
C ILE A 133 -10.93 -10.91 -9.73
N VAL A 134 -10.11 -10.91 -8.69
CA VAL A 134 -8.73 -11.43 -8.70
C VAL A 134 -8.70 -12.67 -7.81
N THR A 135 -8.55 -13.84 -8.42
CA THR A 135 -8.42 -15.09 -7.67
C THR A 135 -6.96 -15.28 -7.30
N ILE A 136 -6.68 -15.33 -5.99
CA ILE A 136 -5.36 -15.65 -5.45
C ILE A 136 -5.34 -17.15 -5.14
N ASP A 137 -4.31 -17.86 -5.61
CA ASP A 137 -4.07 -19.27 -5.31
C ASP A 137 -2.62 -19.45 -4.86
N THR A 138 -2.41 -19.62 -3.56
CA THR A 138 -1.08 -19.72 -2.95
C THR A 138 -0.52 -21.14 -2.96
N ARG A 139 -1.33 -22.14 -3.36
CA ARG A 139 -0.95 -23.56 -3.37
C ARG A 139 0.13 -23.91 -4.39
N ASN A 140 0.26 -23.09 -5.44
CA ASN A 140 1.17 -23.29 -6.56
C ASN A 140 2.35 -22.29 -6.57
N ALA A 141 2.66 -21.61 -5.46
CA ALA A 141 3.73 -20.62 -5.40
C ALA A 141 5.16 -21.19 -5.64
N SER A 142 5.27 -22.48 -5.97
CA SER A 142 6.48 -23.09 -6.50
C SER A 142 6.51 -23.01 -8.04
N THR A 143 7.56 -22.35 -8.55
CA THR A 143 8.17 -22.36 -9.90
C THR A 143 7.62 -21.40 -10.95
N ASN A 144 8.45 -20.37 -11.22
CA ASN A 144 8.76 -19.72 -12.51
C ASN A 144 7.59 -19.22 -13.38
N ASP A 145 7.43 -17.89 -13.47
CA ASP A 145 7.69 -17.15 -14.72
C ASP A 145 7.47 -15.65 -14.49
N ASP A 146 8.58 -14.90 -14.55
CA ASP A 146 8.61 -13.46 -14.65
C ASP A 146 8.05 -13.03 -16.03
N TYR A 147 7.39 -11.86 -16.09
CA TYR A 147 7.04 -11.07 -17.29
C TYR A 147 5.59 -11.00 -17.80
N ASN A 148 4.57 -11.52 -17.13
CA ASN A 148 3.19 -11.10 -17.51
C ASN A 148 2.17 -11.00 -16.37
N THR A 149 2.66 -10.95 -15.14
CA THR A 149 1.84 -10.85 -13.94
C THR A 149 1.24 -9.44 -13.84
N PRO A 150 -0.10 -9.27 -13.80
CA PRO A 150 -0.72 -7.97 -13.58
C PRO A 150 -0.16 -7.34 -12.30
N VAL A 151 0.07 -6.03 -12.31
CA VAL A 151 0.85 -5.33 -11.25
C VAL A 151 0.33 -5.59 -9.82
N LEU A 152 -0.96 -5.93 -9.66
CA LEU A 152 -1.55 -6.27 -8.38
C LEU A 152 -1.02 -7.58 -7.78
N GLU A 153 -0.76 -8.60 -8.61
CA GLU A 153 -0.24 -9.91 -8.17
C GLU A 153 1.20 -9.79 -7.66
N ASN A 154 2.00 -8.86 -8.21
CA ASN A 154 3.34 -8.55 -7.71
C ASN A 154 3.33 -7.85 -6.34
N ILE A 155 2.20 -7.30 -5.91
CA ILE A 155 2.09 -6.53 -4.65
C ILE A 155 1.56 -7.39 -3.51
N ILE A 156 0.74 -8.40 -3.83
CA ILE A 156 0.19 -9.36 -2.85
C ILE A 156 1.24 -10.40 -2.46
N HIS A 157 2.22 -10.68 -3.34
CA HIS A 157 3.40 -11.46 -2.99
C HIS A 157 4.42 -10.58 -2.26
N THR A 158 4.34 -10.55 -0.94
CA THR A 158 5.57 -10.40 -0.15
C THR A 158 5.80 -11.64 0.69
N LYS A 159 6.97 -12.26 0.48
CA LYS A 159 7.58 -13.24 1.39
C LYS A 159 7.68 -12.68 2.81
#